data_AF-Q9TU50-F1
#
_entry.id   AF-Q9TU50-F1
#
_cell.length_a   1.000
_cell.length_b   1.000
_cell.length_c   1.000
_cell.angle_alpha   90.00
_cell.angle_beta   90.00
_cell.angle_gamma   90.00
#
_symmetry.space_group_name_H-M   'P 1'
#
loop_
_entity.id
_entity.type
_entity.pdbx_description
1 polymer ?
#
loop_
_entity_poly.entity_id
_entity_poly.type
_entity_poly.pdbx_seq_one_letter_code
_entity_poly.pdbx_strand_id
1 'polypeptide(L)' 'LACEDYKKTESDLLHRKAEQIYKAFVQSDAAKQINIDFHTREATARKIKAATPTCFDEAQKIIYTL' A
#
# COMPACT_ATOMS: atom_id res chain seq x y z
N LEU A 1 8.28 -1.12 -7.09
CA LEU A 1 8.91 -2.38 -6.63
C LEU A 1 8.18 -2.98 -5.41
N ALA A 2 8.00 -2.23 -4.31
CA ALA A 2 7.35 -2.74 -3.09
C ALA A 2 5.98 -3.40 -3.32
N CYS A 3 5.13 -2.85 -4.21
CA CYS A 3 3.84 -3.46 -4.55
C CYS A 3 3.97 -4.80 -5.29
N GLU A 4 4.98 -4.95 -6.15
CA GLU A 4 5.23 -6.21 -6.86
C GLU A 4 5.76 -7.30 -5.93
N ASP A 5 6.63 -6.92 -4.99
CA ASP A 5 7.08 -7.82 -3.93
C ASP A 5 5.94 -8.20 -2.98
N TYR A 6 5.01 -7.28 -2.73
CA TYR A 6 3.83 -7.53 -1.91
C TYR A 6 2.89 -8.54 -2.55
N LYS A 7 2.61 -8.43 -3.85
CA LYS A 7 1.77 -9.38 -4.59
C LYS A 7 2.29 -10.82 -4.57
N LYS A 8 3.60 -11.00 -4.42
CA LYS A 8 4.27 -12.32 -4.33
C LYS A 8 4.42 -12.83 -2.90
N THR A 9 3.84 -12.16 -1.92
CA THR A 9 3.99 -12.52 -0.50
C THR A 9 3.01 -13.61 -0.14
N GLU A 10 3.49 -14.59 0.62
CA GLU A 10 2.66 -15.65 1.19
C GLU A 10 1.56 -15.06 2.10
N SER A 11 0.39 -15.70 2.12
CA SER A 11 -0.81 -15.18 2.78
C SER A 11 -0.62 -14.90 4.28
N ASP A 12 0.21 -15.70 4.96
CA ASP A 12 0.55 -15.58 6.38
C ASP A 12 1.41 -14.35 6.69
N LEU A 13 2.22 -13.90 5.73
CA LEU A 13 3.08 -12.71 5.86
C LEU A 13 2.44 -11.44 5.28
N LEU A 14 1.33 -11.60 4.55
CA LEU A 14 0.71 -10.54 3.78
C LEU A 14 0.30 -9.34 4.65
N HIS A 15 -0.34 -9.61 5.79
CA HIS A 15 -0.78 -8.56 6.70
C HIS A 15 0.39 -7.74 7.27
N ARG A 16 1.45 -8.42 7.74
CA ARG A 16 2.65 -7.76 8.27
C ARG A 16 3.32 -6.88 7.20
N LYS A 17 3.42 -7.39 5.97
CA LYS A 17 4.04 -6.64 4.87
C LYS A 17 3.17 -5.46 4.42
N ALA A 18 1.84 -5.63 4.44
CA ALA A 18 0.90 -4.54 4.15
C ALA A 18 1.10 -3.37 5.13
N GLU A 19 1.20 -3.65 6.44
CA GLU A 19 1.47 -2.62 7.43
C GLU A 19 2.81 -1.91 7.21
N GLN A 20 3.87 -2.66 6.89
CA GLN A 20 5.19 -2.08 6.65
C GLN A 20 5.17 -1.13 5.45
N ILE A 21 4.54 -1.54 4.35
CA ILE A 21 4.39 -0.69 3.16
C ILE A 21 3.53 0.53 3.48
N TYR A 22 2.43 0.34 4.21
CA TYR A 22 1.56 1.45 4.59
C TYR A 22 2.32 2.49 5.42
N LYS A 23 3.02 2.08 6.48
CA LYS A 23 3.78 2.98 7.36
C LYS A 23 4.95 3.68 6.63
N ALA A 24 5.57 3.00 5.67
CA ALA A 24 6.71 3.55 4.95
C ALA A 24 6.31 4.53 3.83
N PHE A 25 5.17 4.29 3.15
CA PHE A 25 4.84 4.96 1.90
C PHE A 25 3.46 5.64 1.89
N VAL A 26 2.47 5.18 2.65
CA VAL A 26 1.06 5.60 2.50
C VAL A 26 0.56 6.43 3.67
N GLN A 27 0.96 6.10 4.90
CA GLN A 27 0.55 6.79 6.10
C GLN A 27 0.83 8.30 5.99
N SER A 28 -0.04 9.12 6.57
CA SER A 28 0.27 10.54 6.74
C SER A 28 1.60 10.69 7.48
N ASP A 29 2.47 11.56 6.98
CA ASP A 29 3.82 11.81 7.52
C ASP A 29 4.79 10.63 7.40
N ALA A 30 4.51 9.65 6.54
CA ALA A 30 5.46 8.60 6.23
C ALA A 30 6.77 9.19 5.66
N ALA A 31 7.91 8.68 6.11
CA ALA A 31 9.23 9.20 5.69
C ALA A 31 9.46 9.11 4.16
N LYS A 32 8.81 8.16 3.48
CA LYS A 32 8.83 8.01 2.03
C LYS A 32 7.43 8.15 1.44
N GLN A 33 6.63 9.06 2.01
CA GLN A 33 5.25 9.27 1.59
C GLN A 33 5.17 9.49 0.07
N ILE A 34 4.32 8.69 -0.58
CA ILE A 34 4.07 8.79 -2.01
C ILE A 34 3.01 9.87 -2.27
N ASN A 35 3.12 10.54 -3.43
CA ASN A 35 2.18 11.58 -3.83
C ASN A 35 0.85 10.96 -4.29
N ILE A 36 -0.07 10.73 -3.35
CA ILE A 36 -1.43 10.24 -3.60
C ILE A 36 -2.45 11.12 -2.88
N ASP A 37 -3.65 11.21 -3.45
CA ASP A 37 -4.76 11.95 -2.86
C ASP A 37 -5.27 11.31 -1.56
N PHE A 38 -6.09 12.08 -0.83
CA PHE A 38 -6.68 11.65 0.43
C PHE A 38 -7.57 10.42 0.28
N HIS A 39 -8.38 10.37 -0.79
CA HIS A 39 -9.32 9.28 -1.02
C HIS A 39 -8.62 7.94 -1.23
N THR A 40 -7.57 7.92 -2.05
CA THR A 40 -6.71 6.76 -2.28
C THR A 40 -6.07 6.30 -0.99
N ARG A 41 -5.53 7.23 -0.20
CA ARG A 41 -4.90 6.92 1.09
C ARG A 41 -5.87 6.25 2.06
N GLU A 42 -7.08 6.78 2.17
CA GLU A 42 -8.13 6.22 3.03
C GLU A 42 -8.59 4.84 2.53
N ALA A 43 -8.78 4.69 1.21
CA ALA A 43 -9.12 3.41 0.60
C ALA A 43 -8.05 2.34 0.87
N THR A 44 -6.77 2.67 0.72
CA THR A 44 -5.66 1.78 1.08
C THR A 44 -5.68 1.46 2.58
N ALA A 45 -5.90 2.44 3.46
CA ALA A 45 -5.98 2.21 4.91
C ALA A 45 -7.10 1.25 5.32
N ARG A 46 -8.22 1.23 4.57
CA ARG A 46 -9.30 0.24 4.77
C ARG A 46 -8.92 -1.14 4.23
N LYS A 47 -8.32 -1.19 3.03
CA LYS A 47 -7.93 -2.45 2.37
C LYS A 47 -6.89 -3.23 3.19
N ILE A 48 -5.90 -2.56 3.78
CA ILE A 48 -4.86 -3.24 4.59
C ILE A 48 -5.41 -3.98 5.81
N LYS A 49 -6.60 -3.61 6.33
CA LYS A 49 -7.24 -4.33 7.45
C LYS A 49 -7.67 -5.74 7.06
N ALA A 50 -8.04 -5.94 5.80
CA ALA A 50 -8.39 -7.23 5.23
C ALA A 50 -7.33 -7.65 4.19
N ALA A 51 -6.05 -7.46 4.54
CA ALA A 51 -4.91 -7.53 3.65
C ALA A 51 -5.08 -8.53 2.49
N THR A 52 -5.24 -8.00 1.28
CA THR A 52 -5.29 -8.73 0.00
C THR A 52 -4.08 -8.36 -0.85
N PRO A 53 -3.67 -9.19 -1.83
CA PRO A 53 -2.58 -8.85 -2.76
C PRO A 53 -2.80 -7.55 -3.53
N THR A 54 -4.05 -7.10 -3.65
CA THR A 54 -4.48 -5.92 -4.41
C THR A 54 -4.61 -4.63 -3.58
N CYS A 55 -4.21 -4.66 -2.30
CA CYS A 55 -4.35 -3.51 -1.37
C CYS A 55 -3.73 -2.21 -1.89
N PHE A 56 -2.65 -2.31 -2.64
CA PHE A 56 -1.87 -1.17 -3.11
C PHE A 56 -2.02 -0.90 -4.61
N ASP A 57 -2.89 -1.61 -5.33
CA ASP A 57 -2.98 -1.49 -6.80
C ASP A 57 -3.37 -0.08 -7.25
N GLU A 58 -4.29 0.54 -6.54
CA GLU A 58 -4.79 1.88 -6.84
C GLU A 58 -3.72 2.95 -6.57
N ALA A 59 -3.08 2.87 -5.41
CA ALA A 59 -1.94 3.73 -5.07
C ALA A 59 -0.78 3.53 -6.05
N GLN A 60 -0.48 2.28 -6.43
CA GLN A 60 0.54 1.95 -7.43
C GLN A 60 0.20 2.58 -8.78
N LYS A 61 -1.04 2.43 -9.26
CA LYS A 61 -1.49 2.97 -10.54
C LYS A 61 -1.29 4.50 -10.60
N ILE A 62 -1.70 5.22 -9.56
CA ILE A 62 -1.55 6.68 -9.49
C ILE A 62 -0.08 7.08 -9.64
N ILE A 63 0.83 6.41 -8.92
CA ILE A 63 2.27 6.68 -8.97
C ILE A 63 2.88 6.37 -10.34
N TYR A 64 2.39 5.37 -11.06
CA TYR A 64 2.86 5.11 -12.43
C TYR A 64 2.32 6.09 -13.48
N THR A 65 1.24 6.81 -13.16
CA THR A 65 0.61 7.80 -14.06
C THR A 65 1.00 9.24 -13.76
N LEU A 66 1.80 9.46 -12.71
CA LEU A 66 2.39 10.74 -12.31
C LEU A 66 3.72 10.97 -13.06
#